data_AF-A0A2B4S5J9-F1
#
_entry.id   AF-A0A2B4S5J9-F1
#
_cell.length_a   1.000
_cell.length_b   1.000
_cell.length_c   1.000
_cell.angle_alpha   90.00
_cell.angle_beta   90.00
_cell.angle_gamma   90.00
#
_symmetry.space_group_name_H-M   'P 1'
#
loop_
_entity.id
_entity.type
_entity.pdbx_description
1 polymer ?
#
loop_
_entity_poly.entity_id
_entity_poly.type
_entity_poly.pdbx_seq_one_letter_code
_entity_poly.pdbx_strand_id
1 'polypeptide(L)'
;MAGVSNPGLLSAEIKDYINTIDLFIRYTSKQTEQVEVEDLTCKVELISENIEKLQKKLSDIKSSLNMPELKEDTLTMQRKLEFIGRKNRTLEEVYTKVTRMTSQACACDEVVRRKFCDFTYYNLKTVHNDLNARVADLKSADTNFTEEENEKLQILLAD
;
A
#
# COMPACT_ATOMS: atom_id res chain seq x y z
N MET A 1 -4.84 -53.13 31.73
CA MET A 1 -4.02 -53.84 30.73
C MET A 1 -3.54 -52.81 29.73
N ALA A 2 -2.22 -52.58 29.68
CA ALA A 2 -1.61 -51.53 28.88
C ALA A 2 -1.69 -51.88 27.37
N GLY A 3 -2.08 -50.90 26.56
CA GLY A 3 -2.10 -51.01 25.10
C GLY A 3 -0.68 -51.11 24.56
N VAL A 4 -0.40 -52.20 23.86
CA VAL A 4 0.88 -52.44 23.19
C VAL A 4 0.89 -51.61 21.90
N SER A 5 1.62 -50.49 21.90
CA SER A 5 1.90 -49.74 20.68
C SER A 5 2.73 -50.60 19.74
N ASN A 6 2.16 -50.92 18.58
CA ASN A 6 2.78 -51.75 17.54
C ASN A 6 3.94 -50.97 16.86
N PRO A 7 5.22 -51.39 17.03
CA PRO A 7 6.37 -50.63 16.52
C PRO A 7 6.43 -50.55 14.99
N GLY A 8 5.75 -51.48 14.29
CA GLY A 8 5.73 -51.52 12.83
C GLY A 8 4.91 -50.41 12.17
N LEU A 9 3.89 -49.89 12.85
CA LEU A 9 3.00 -48.86 12.30
C LEU A 9 3.67 -47.47 12.32
N LEU A 10 4.32 -47.14 13.44
CA LEU A 10 5.13 -45.92 13.60
C LEU A 10 6.27 -45.83 12.58
N SER A 11 6.90 -46.95 12.23
CA SER A 11 7.97 -46.98 11.22
C SER A 11 7.46 -46.73 9.79
N ALA A 12 6.22 -47.09 9.47
CA ALA A 12 5.65 -46.91 8.15
C ALA A 12 5.24 -45.45 7.93
N GLU A 13 4.59 -44.84 8.93
CA GLU A 13 4.20 -43.42 8.90
C GLU A 13 5.42 -42.50 8.78
N ILE A 14 6.50 -42.77 9.52
CA ILE A 14 7.74 -41.97 9.42
C ILE A 14 8.35 -42.06 8.01
N LYS A 15 8.31 -43.23 7.37
CA LYS A 15 8.81 -43.40 5.98
C LYS A 15 7.95 -42.64 4.97
N ASP A 16 6.65 -42.62 5.17
CA ASP A 16 5.72 -41.90 4.30
C ASP A 16 5.92 -40.37 4.41
N TYR A 17 6.16 -39.87 5.63
CA TYR A 17 6.53 -38.48 5.86
C TYR A 17 7.85 -38.10 5.18
N ILE A 18 8.88 -38.94 5.29
CA ILE A 18 10.18 -38.69 4.64
C ILE A 18 10.02 -38.65 3.12
N ASN A 19 9.26 -39.58 2.54
CA ASN A 19 9.01 -39.59 1.09
C ASN A 19 8.23 -38.35 0.64
N THR A 20 7.27 -37.88 1.44
CA THR A 20 6.49 -36.68 1.16
C THR A 20 7.36 -35.42 1.20
N ILE A 21 8.26 -35.32 2.19
CA ILE A 21 9.24 -34.23 2.28
C ILE A 21 10.19 -34.26 1.08
N ASP A 22 10.66 -35.43 0.68
CA ASP A 22 11.59 -35.59 -0.44
C ASP A 22 10.92 -35.28 -1.80
N LEU A 23 9.63 -35.59 -1.95
CA LEU A 23 8.78 -35.15 -3.07
C LEU A 23 8.59 -33.64 -3.08
N PHE A 24 8.34 -33.03 -1.91
CA PHE A 24 8.18 -31.59 -1.77
C PHE A 24 9.47 -30.84 -2.14
N ILE A 25 10.63 -31.30 -1.63
CA ILE A 25 11.95 -30.74 -1.95
C ILE A 25 12.20 -30.83 -3.46
N ARG A 26 11.97 -32.01 -4.07
CA ARG A 26 12.14 -32.18 -5.53
C ARG A 26 11.18 -31.32 -6.34
N TYR A 27 9.95 -31.12 -5.88
CA TYR A 27 8.98 -30.23 -6.53
C TYR A 27 9.41 -28.76 -6.43
N THR A 28 9.90 -28.31 -5.26
CA THR A 28 10.44 -26.96 -5.10
C THR A 28 11.70 -26.73 -5.94
N SER A 29 12.61 -27.70 -6.01
CA SER A 29 13.81 -27.60 -6.86
C SER A 29 13.45 -27.52 -8.34
N LYS A 30 12.44 -28.29 -8.79
CA LYS A 30 11.94 -28.23 -10.17
C LYS A 30 11.22 -26.92 -10.50
N GLN A 31 10.52 -26.31 -9.54
CA GLN A 31 9.98 -24.96 -9.74
C GLN A 31 11.07 -23.88 -9.74
N THR A 32 12.18 -24.10 -9.02
CA THR A 32 13.33 -23.19 -9.04
C THR A 32 14.09 -23.25 -10.38
N GLU A 33 14.04 -24.38 -11.10
CA GLU A 33 14.62 -24.54 -12.44
C GLU A 33 13.75 -24.02 -13.60
N GLN A 34 12.48 -23.64 -13.35
CA GLN A 34 11.58 -23.08 -14.36
C GLN A 34 11.09 -21.66 -14.04
N VAL A 35 11.71 -20.98 -13.07
CA VAL A 35 11.67 -19.52 -13.06
C VAL A 35 12.61 -19.08 -14.17
N GLU A 36 12.07 -18.63 -15.30
CA GLU A 36 12.79 -17.66 -16.12
C GLU A 36 13.38 -16.64 -15.14
N VAL A 37 14.71 -16.57 -15.08
CA VAL A 37 15.43 -15.45 -14.46
C VAL A 37 15.17 -14.22 -15.35
N GLU A 38 13.90 -13.87 -15.48
CA GLU A 38 13.46 -12.54 -15.85
C GLU A 38 13.84 -11.70 -14.64
N ASP A 39 15.04 -11.13 -14.75
CA ASP A 39 15.93 -10.68 -13.70
C ASP A 39 15.20 -10.15 -12.45
N LEU A 40 15.23 -10.94 -11.38
CA LEU A 40 14.67 -10.57 -10.08
C LEU A 40 15.28 -9.25 -9.58
N THR A 41 16.54 -8.97 -9.98
CA THR A 41 17.27 -7.73 -9.68
C THR A 41 16.59 -6.53 -10.35
N CYS A 42 16.29 -6.61 -11.65
CA CYS A 42 15.49 -5.61 -12.36
C CYS A 42 14.14 -5.33 -11.69
N LYS A 43 13.47 -6.37 -11.14
CA LYS A 43 12.19 -6.20 -10.42
C LYS A 43 12.37 -5.47 -9.09
N VAL A 44 13.42 -5.78 -8.33
CA VAL A 44 13.79 -5.12 -7.06
C VAL A 44 14.11 -3.64 -7.27
N GLU A 45 14.93 -3.32 -8.28
CA GLU A 45 15.29 -1.95 -8.64
C GLU A 45 14.07 -1.15 -9.09
N LEU A 46 13.25 -1.73 -9.98
CA LEU A 46 12.02 -1.10 -10.47
C LEU A 46 11.04 -0.75 -9.34
N ILE A 47 10.80 -1.68 -8.41
CA ILE A 47 9.91 -1.42 -7.27
C ILE A 47 10.50 -0.33 -6.38
N SER A 48 11.81 -0.36 -6.13
CA SER A 48 12.49 0.65 -5.31
C SER A 48 12.39 2.05 -5.90
N GLU A 49 12.63 2.21 -7.20
CA GLU A 49 12.47 3.48 -7.90
C GLU A 49 11.02 3.97 -7.88
N ASN A 50 10.07 3.06 -8.05
CA ASN A 50 8.66 3.42 -8.03
C ASN A 50 8.24 3.92 -6.65
N ILE A 51 8.71 3.29 -5.56
CA ILE A 51 8.47 3.78 -4.19
C ILE A 51 9.01 5.22 -4.04
N GLU A 52 10.20 5.51 -4.54
CA GLU A 52 10.79 6.86 -4.47
C GLU A 52 10.00 7.90 -5.27
N LYS A 53 9.58 7.56 -6.49
CA LYS A 53 8.72 8.42 -7.31
C LYS A 53 7.39 8.71 -6.61
N LEU A 54 6.79 7.70 -5.96
CA LEU A 54 5.55 7.87 -5.20
C LEU A 54 5.77 8.69 -3.92
N GLN A 55 6.90 8.51 -3.23
CA GLN A 55 7.24 9.29 -2.05
C GLN A 55 7.46 10.76 -2.37
N LYS A 56 8.02 11.07 -3.54
CA LYS A 56 8.09 12.44 -4.04
C LYS A 56 6.69 13.03 -4.24
N LYS A 57 5.77 12.30 -4.90
CA LYS A 57 4.38 12.75 -5.06
C LYS A 57 3.71 13.02 -3.71
N LEU A 58 3.89 12.14 -2.72
CA LEU A 58 3.34 12.34 -1.37
C LEU A 58 3.92 13.59 -0.70
N SER A 59 5.22 13.84 -0.87
CA SER A 59 5.88 15.03 -0.33
C SER A 59 5.36 16.31 -0.98
N ASP A 60 5.12 16.28 -2.29
CA ASP A 60 4.54 17.40 -3.03
C ASP A 60 3.09 17.69 -2.61
N ILE A 61 2.30 16.65 -2.31
CA ILE A 61 0.96 16.82 -1.72
C ILE A 61 1.08 17.45 -0.33
N LYS A 62 1.94 16.91 0.53
CA LYS A 62 2.10 17.40 1.91
C LYS A 62 2.56 18.86 1.96
N SER A 63 3.52 19.26 1.13
CA SER A 63 3.97 20.66 1.07
C SER A 63 2.84 21.57 0.57
N SER A 64 2.10 21.12 -0.44
CA SER A 64 0.95 21.82 -1.00
C SER A 64 -0.18 22.06 0.02
N LEU A 65 -0.43 21.11 0.92
CA LEU A 65 -1.48 21.23 1.95
C LEU A 65 -1.08 22.17 3.10
N ASN A 66 0.21 22.44 3.27
CA ASN A 66 0.74 23.33 4.30
C ASN A 66 0.81 24.80 3.87
N MET A 67 0.41 25.13 2.64
CA MET A 67 0.44 26.49 2.12
C MET A 67 -0.47 27.45 2.92
N PRO A 68 0.00 28.66 3.29
CA PRO A 68 -0.77 29.65 4.05
C PRO A 68 -2.11 30.01 3.40
N GLU A 69 -2.18 30.02 2.06
CA GLU A 69 -3.36 30.40 1.28
C GLU A 69 -4.56 29.47 1.49
N LEU A 70 -4.33 28.23 1.97
CA LEU A 70 -5.40 27.34 2.41
C LEU A 70 -5.93 27.70 3.80
N LYS A 71 -5.10 28.34 4.63
CA LYS A 71 -5.40 28.72 6.01
C LYS A 71 -5.98 30.13 6.12
N GLU A 72 -5.60 31.01 5.20
CA GLU A 72 -6.02 32.42 5.17
C GLU A 72 -7.26 32.63 4.28
N ASP A 73 -7.96 33.75 4.48
CA ASP A 73 -9.15 34.13 3.68
C ASP A 73 -8.80 34.68 2.29
N THR A 74 -7.55 34.53 1.86
CA THR A 74 -7.07 34.97 0.55
C THR A 74 -7.67 34.18 -0.61
N LEU A 75 -8.09 32.94 -0.39
CA LEU A 75 -8.76 32.11 -1.41
C LEU A 75 -10.25 31.93 -1.09
N THR A 76 -11.09 31.99 -2.14
CA THR A 76 -12.50 31.63 -2.04
C THR A 76 -12.68 30.15 -1.70
N MET A 77 -13.78 29.80 -1.02
CA MET A 77 -14.07 28.42 -0.63
C MET A 77 -14.05 27.47 -1.82
N GLN A 78 -14.72 27.82 -2.93
CA GLN A 78 -14.66 27.10 -4.20
C GLN A 78 -13.21 26.79 -4.65
N ARG A 79 -12.31 27.78 -4.62
CA ARG A 79 -10.90 27.57 -5.02
C ARG A 79 -10.15 26.65 -4.05
N LYS A 80 -10.43 26.75 -2.75
CA LYS A 80 -9.86 25.85 -1.74
C LYS A 80 -10.33 24.40 -1.96
N LEU A 81 -11.62 24.19 -2.23
CA LEU A 81 -12.18 22.87 -2.55
C LEU A 81 -11.63 22.28 -3.85
N GLU A 82 -11.53 23.08 -4.92
CA GLU A 82 -10.91 22.64 -6.17
C GLU A 82 -9.45 22.25 -5.98
N PHE A 83 -8.71 23.01 -5.16
CA PHE A 83 -7.32 22.71 -4.84
C PHE A 83 -7.20 21.36 -4.12
N ILE A 84 -7.95 21.16 -3.03
CA ILE A 84 -7.95 19.91 -2.27
C ILE A 84 -8.39 18.75 -3.16
N GLY A 85 -9.42 18.92 -3.99
CA GLY A 85 -9.88 17.88 -4.90
C GLY A 85 -8.85 17.47 -5.95
N ARG A 86 -7.96 18.36 -6.39
CA ARG A 86 -6.81 17.97 -7.22
C ARG A 86 -5.79 17.13 -6.45
N LYS A 87 -5.56 17.44 -5.17
CA LYS A 87 -4.66 16.67 -4.31
C LYS A 87 -5.25 15.29 -3.98
N ASN A 88 -6.56 15.19 -3.75
CA ASN A 88 -7.26 13.91 -3.57
C ASN A 88 -7.09 12.99 -4.78
N ARG A 89 -7.36 13.50 -5.99
CA ARG A 89 -7.14 12.75 -7.24
C ARG A 89 -5.69 12.27 -7.40
N THR A 90 -4.72 13.11 -7.04
CA THR A 90 -3.30 12.71 -7.07
C THR A 90 -3.01 11.60 -6.05
N LEU A 91 -3.64 11.64 -4.87
CA LEU A 91 -3.52 10.63 -3.84
C LEU A 91 -4.18 9.30 -4.26
N GLU A 92 -5.35 9.35 -4.90
CA GLU A 92 -6.03 8.19 -5.50
C GLU A 92 -5.15 7.48 -6.56
N GLU A 93 -4.44 8.25 -7.39
CA GLU A 93 -3.45 7.69 -8.32
C GLU A 93 -2.32 6.95 -7.58
N VAL A 94 -1.87 7.49 -6.44
CA VAL A 94 -0.84 6.83 -5.61
C VAL A 94 -1.39 5.53 -5.05
N TYR A 95 -2.59 5.52 -4.47
CA TYR A 95 -3.26 4.30 -4.01
C TYR A 95 -3.38 3.26 -5.12
N THR A 96 -3.84 3.67 -6.30
CA THR A 96 -3.98 2.77 -7.46
C THR A 96 -2.64 2.12 -7.83
N LYS A 97 -1.54 2.90 -7.84
CA LYS A 97 -0.20 2.37 -8.15
C LYS A 97 0.31 1.44 -7.06
N VAL A 98 0.14 1.80 -5.79
CA VAL A 98 0.50 0.95 -4.64
C VAL A 98 -0.21 -0.39 -4.71
N THR A 99 -1.52 -0.40 -4.92
CA THR A 99 -2.31 -1.63 -5.04
C THR A 99 -1.79 -2.51 -6.17
N ARG A 100 -1.49 -1.94 -7.35
CA ARG A 100 -0.93 -2.68 -8.48
C ARG A 100 0.45 -3.27 -8.22
N MET A 101 1.28 -2.58 -7.44
CA MET A 101 2.64 -3.01 -7.10
C MET A 101 2.69 -3.99 -5.92
N THR A 102 1.60 -4.15 -5.17
CA THR A 102 1.62 -4.85 -3.87
C THR A 102 2.14 -6.29 -3.99
N SER A 103 1.61 -7.08 -4.93
CA SER A 103 2.04 -8.47 -5.11
C SER A 103 3.52 -8.60 -5.48
N GLN A 104 4.01 -7.71 -6.35
CA GLN A 104 5.41 -7.67 -6.77
C GLN A 104 6.33 -7.28 -5.62
N ALA A 105 5.99 -6.22 -4.88
CA ALA A 105 6.77 -5.77 -3.73
C ALA A 105 6.81 -6.81 -2.60
N CYS A 106 5.72 -7.56 -2.38
CA CYS A 106 5.68 -8.63 -1.39
C CYS A 106 6.54 -9.85 -1.77
N ALA A 107 6.78 -10.06 -3.07
CA ALA A 107 7.61 -11.14 -3.60
C ALA A 107 9.10 -10.77 -3.67
N CYS A 108 9.46 -9.49 -3.51
CA CYS A 108 10.85 -9.05 -3.42
C CYS A 108 11.52 -9.49 -2.10
N ASP A 109 12.83 -9.21 -1.99
CA ASP A 109 13.59 -9.40 -0.77
C ASP A 109 13.04 -8.58 0.41
N GLU A 110 13.52 -8.91 1.62
CA GLU A 110 13.05 -8.28 2.85
C GLU A 110 13.25 -6.76 2.88
N VAL A 111 14.31 -6.24 2.25
CA VAL A 111 14.62 -4.81 2.26
C VAL A 111 13.58 -4.04 1.46
N VAL A 112 13.31 -4.47 0.22
CA VAL A 112 12.29 -3.83 -0.62
C VAL A 112 10.90 -4.01 -0.03
N ARG A 113 10.58 -5.20 0.48
CA ARG A 113 9.30 -5.47 1.13
C ARG A 113 9.07 -4.56 2.33
N ARG A 114 10.09 -4.38 3.19
CA ARG A 114 10.01 -3.48 4.34
C ARG A 114 9.85 -2.02 3.89
N LYS A 115 10.62 -1.57 2.90
CA LYS A 115 10.50 -0.21 2.33
C LYS A 115 9.08 0.05 1.80
N PHE A 116 8.48 -0.95 1.14
CA PHE A 116 7.09 -0.86 0.65
C PHE A 116 6.07 -0.82 1.80
N CYS A 117 6.23 -1.67 2.82
CA CYS A 117 5.37 -1.65 4.01
C CYS A 117 5.46 -0.31 4.75
N ASP A 118 6.66 0.23 4.96
CA ASP A 118 6.86 1.51 5.63
C ASP A 118 6.23 2.65 4.83
N PHE A 119 6.39 2.62 3.50
CA PHE A 119 5.76 3.59 2.60
C PHE A 119 4.23 3.57 2.73
N THR A 120 3.61 2.40 2.70
CA THR A 120 2.13 2.28 2.73
C THR A 120 1.56 2.60 4.11
N TYR A 121 2.18 2.09 5.18
CA TYR A 121 1.65 2.24 6.53
C TYR A 121 1.90 3.62 7.14
N TYR A 122 3.06 4.23 6.88
CA TYR A 122 3.42 5.52 7.46
C TYR A 122 3.23 6.67 6.49
N ASN A 123 3.89 6.64 5.34
CA ASN A 123 3.95 7.81 4.45
C ASN A 123 2.58 8.10 3.81
N LEU A 124 1.99 7.08 3.18
CA LEU A 124 0.71 7.21 2.50
C LEU A 124 -0.42 7.55 3.47
N LYS A 125 -0.48 6.83 4.60
CA LYS A 125 -1.46 7.08 5.66
C LYS A 125 -1.36 8.49 6.24
N THR A 126 -0.15 9.00 6.47
CA THR A 126 0.05 10.35 7.00
C THR A 126 -0.50 11.39 6.04
N VAL A 127 -0.19 11.30 4.75
CA VAL A 127 -0.69 12.28 3.76
C VAL A 127 -2.20 12.19 3.58
N HIS A 128 -2.77 10.99 3.63
CA HIS A 128 -4.22 10.81 3.64
C HIS A 128 -4.87 11.51 4.84
N ASN A 129 -4.33 11.30 6.05
CA ASN A 129 -4.82 11.96 7.25
C ASN A 129 -4.68 13.49 7.19
N ASP A 130 -3.56 14.00 6.67
CA ASP A 130 -3.35 15.44 6.48
C ASP A 130 -4.40 16.05 5.53
N LEU A 131 -4.77 15.31 4.47
CA LEU A 131 -5.80 15.72 3.53
C LEU A 131 -7.18 15.75 4.20
N ASN A 132 -7.54 14.69 4.93
CA ASN A 132 -8.83 14.62 5.64
C ASN A 132 -8.96 15.70 6.70
N ALA A 133 -7.88 15.98 7.43
CA ALA A 133 -7.84 17.09 8.38
C ALA A 133 -8.12 18.44 7.68
N ARG A 134 -7.55 18.65 6.49
CA ARG A 134 -7.81 19.88 5.73
C ARG A 134 -9.25 19.99 5.21
N VAL A 135 -9.85 18.89 4.78
CA VAL A 135 -11.27 18.86 4.38
C VAL A 135 -12.16 19.18 5.59
N ALA A 136 -11.86 18.59 6.76
CA ALA A 136 -12.58 18.86 7.99
C ALA A 136 -12.45 20.33 8.44
N ASP A 137 -11.25 20.90 8.36
CA ASP A 137 -11.01 22.32 8.64
C ASP A 137 -11.89 23.21 7.75
N LEU A 138 -11.94 22.96 6.42
CA LEU A 138 -12.78 23.73 5.51
C LEU A 138 -14.27 23.61 5.87
N LYS A 139 -14.74 22.40 6.16
CA LYS A 139 -16.13 22.14 6.56
C LYS A 139 -16.51 22.88 7.86
N SER A 140 -15.54 23.08 8.76
CA SER A 140 -15.76 23.80 10.02
C SER A 140 -15.67 25.33 9.89
N ALA A 141 -14.94 25.82 8.89
CA ALA A 141 -14.65 27.24 8.71
C ALA A 141 -15.82 28.02 8.10
N ASP A 142 -16.66 27.36 7.30
CA ASP A 142 -17.86 27.95 6.71
C ASP A 142 -19.03 26.99 6.85
N THR A 143 -20.22 27.51 7.16
CA THR A 143 -21.46 26.71 7.23
C THR A 143 -22.41 27.02 6.09
N ASN A 144 -22.11 28.03 5.27
CA ASN A 144 -22.96 28.54 4.20
C ASN A 144 -22.45 28.12 2.81
N PHE A 145 -22.15 26.83 2.65
CA PHE A 145 -21.78 26.28 1.35
C PHE A 145 -22.95 26.37 0.37
N THR A 146 -22.63 26.68 -0.89
CA THR A 146 -23.55 26.41 -2.00
C THR A 146 -23.81 24.91 -2.12
N GLU A 147 -24.89 24.54 -2.83
CA GLU A 147 -25.22 23.14 -3.10
C GLU A 147 -24.05 22.40 -3.78
N GLU A 148 -23.43 23.03 -4.79
CA GLU A 148 -22.27 22.48 -5.49
C GLU A 148 -21.04 22.28 -4.57
N GLU A 149 -20.77 23.22 -3.67
CA GLU A 149 -19.66 23.09 -2.72
C GLU A 149 -19.92 21.99 -1.69
N ASN A 150 -21.16 21.84 -1.24
CA ASN A 150 -21.56 20.74 -0.37
C ASN A 150 -21.41 19.39 -1.05
N GLU A 151 -21.85 19.24 -2.30
CA GLU A 151 -21.65 18.00 -3.07
C GLU A 151 -20.17 17.64 -3.19
N LYS A 152 -19.32 18.62 -3.55
CA LYS A 152 -17.86 18.41 -3.62
C LYS A 152 -17.26 17.99 -2.28
N LEU A 153 -17.69 18.61 -1.19
CA LEU A 153 -17.26 18.22 0.16
C LEU A 153 -17.65 16.79 0.51
N GLN A 154 -18.87 16.37 0.18
CA GLN A 154 -19.33 15.00 0.42
C GLN A 154 -18.51 13.98 -0.39
N ILE A 155 -18.18 14.29 -1.64
CA ILE A 155 -17.31 13.44 -2.47
C ILE A 155 -15.92 13.31 -1.84
N LEU A 156 -15.37 14.38 -1.28
CA LEU A 156 -14.05 14.36 -0.64
C LEU A 156 -14.04 13.67 0.73
N LEU A 157 -15.20 13.54 1.38
CA LEU A 157 -15.38 12.86 2.66
C LEU A 157 -15.82 11.41 2.52
N ALA A 158 -16.14 10.97 1.30
CA ALA A 158 -16.50 9.59 1.04
C ALA A 158 -15.22 8.73 1.06
N ASP A 159 -15.09 7.90 2.10
CA ASP A 159 -14.03 6.88 2.24
C ASP A 159 -14.11 5.81 1.14
#